data_AF-A0A662Y0G0-F1
#
_entry.id   AF-A0A662Y0G0-F1
#
_cell.length_a   1.000
_cell.length_b   1.000
_cell.length_c   1.000
_cell.angle_alpha   90.00
_cell.angle_beta   90.00
_cell.angle_gamma   90.00
#
_symmetry.space_group_name_H-M   'P 1'
#
loop_
_entity.id
_entity.type
_entity.pdbx_description
1 polymer ?
#
loop_
_entity_poly.entity_id
_entity_poly.type
_entity_poly.pdbx_seq_one_letter_code
_entity_poly.pdbx_strand_id
1 'polypeptide(L)'
;LVAEIAITLWSIYIYGALVGAQGELLDARARREAAFEQTLAELQHYLVQNEVPKGIKRQIKAYYARVWRRGRGETEFASVANVSRALYEDVVLATLHGFAERVSVFRLLDEHFLRALLTCLQYVVCSEGEEVVTKGDVDRSMYFIAQGRVLVKLDSSETARERGEFFGELALLYGMSRLETCVALTVAELYRLDHEPYERLLLDFPEYRTRNKLSWTTSNIMRGRLSSGDLTANPECIEAELPHSFVYRSAMSMLAQLHTVDPLEARDLVLKSRAGARKQLKMRLGLESPLDVEVETKTPTVWSSEPSDIHKLFCHSERS
;
A
#
# COMPACT_ATOMS: atom_id res chain seq x y z
N LEU A 1 10.94 -71.91 -16.90
CA LEU A 1 11.23 -71.24 -18.19
C LEU A 1 10.13 -70.28 -18.65
N VAL A 2 8.94 -70.71 -19.12
CA VAL A 2 7.89 -69.76 -19.58
C VAL A 2 7.41 -68.82 -18.44
N ALA A 3 7.17 -69.36 -17.25
CA ALA A 3 6.76 -68.56 -16.09
C ALA A 3 7.85 -67.58 -15.63
N GLU A 4 9.14 -67.99 -15.67
CA GLU A 4 10.26 -67.11 -15.32
C GLU A 4 10.42 -65.97 -16.31
N ILE A 5 10.30 -66.26 -17.62
CA ILE A 5 10.29 -65.23 -18.67
C ILE A 5 9.12 -64.26 -18.45
N ALA A 6 7.92 -64.77 -18.15
CA ALA A 6 6.76 -63.92 -17.88
C ALA A 6 6.98 -63.00 -16.66
N ILE A 7 7.51 -63.54 -15.55
CA ILE A 7 7.80 -62.76 -14.33
C ILE A 7 8.83 -61.67 -14.61
N THR A 8 9.93 -61.99 -15.31
CA THR A 8 10.97 -60.99 -15.64
C THR A 8 10.45 -59.86 -16.52
N LEU A 9 9.64 -60.16 -17.54
CA LEU A 9 9.02 -59.15 -18.40
C LEU A 9 8.06 -58.25 -17.61
N TRP A 10 7.27 -58.84 -16.70
CA TRP A 10 6.40 -58.08 -15.80
C TRP A 10 7.19 -57.19 -14.85
N SER A 11 8.28 -57.69 -14.27
CA SER A 11 9.16 -56.89 -13.40
C SER A 11 9.80 -55.71 -14.12
N ILE A 12 10.28 -55.90 -15.35
CA ILE A 12 10.85 -54.81 -16.17
C ILE A 12 9.78 -53.76 -16.49
N TYR A 13 8.57 -54.18 -16.86
CA TYR A 13 7.45 -53.27 -17.12
C TYR A 13 7.09 -52.42 -15.90
N ILE A 14 6.92 -53.05 -14.73
CA ILE A 14 6.59 -52.35 -13.48
C ILE A 14 7.72 -51.39 -13.07
N TYR A 15 8.97 -51.81 -13.19
CA TYR A 15 10.12 -50.97 -12.87
C TYR A 15 10.22 -49.76 -13.82
N GLY A 16 10.06 -49.97 -15.12
CA GLY A 16 10.04 -48.90 -16.12
C GLY A 16 8.92 -47.89 -15.87
N ALA A 17 7.71 -48.35 -15.55
CA ALA A 17 6.59 -47.48 -15.20
C ALA A 17 6.84 -46.68 -13.93
N LEU A 18 7.43 -47.30 -12.89
CA LEU A 18 7.78 -46.61 -11.65
C LEU A 18 8.84 -45.53 -11.87
N VAL A 19 9.90 -45.83 -12.62
CA VAL A 19 10.96 -44.87 -12.95
C VAL A 19 10.41 -43.74 -13.83
N GLY A 20 9.53 -44.04 -14.78
CA GLY A 20 8.85 -43.02 -15.60
C GLY A 20 8.01 -42.06 -14.74
N ALA A 21 7.19 -42.60 -13.83
CA ALA A 21 6.38 -41.80 -12.92
C ALA A 21 7.22 -40.93 -11.96
N GLN A 22 8.33 -41.46 -11.44
CA GLN A 22 9.27 -40.69 -10.62
C GLN A 22 9.99 -39.61 -11.44
N GLY A 23 10.31 -39.91 -12.71
CA GLY A 23 10.87 -38.96 -13.66
C GLY A 23 9.96 -37.76 -13.88
N GLU A 24 8.68 -37.98 -14.20
CA GLU A 24 7.70 -36.90 -14.42
C GLU A 24 7.53 -35.99 -13.19
N LEU A 25 7.54 -36.55 -11.98
CA LEU A 25 7.43 -35.79 -10.73
C LEU A 25 8.66 -34.91 -10.45
N LEU A 26 9.85 -35.43 -10.72
CA LEU A 26 11.10 -34.67 -10.60
C LEU A 26 11.20 -33.58 -11.68
N ASP A 27 10.76 -33.91 -12.90
CA ASP A 27 10.81 -33.04 -14.06
C ASP A 27 9.91 -31.81 -13.87
N ALA A 28 8.72 -31.96 -13.29
CA ALA A 28 7.83 -30.83 -13.03
C ALA A 28 8.43 -29.76 -12.09
N ARG A 29 9.26 -30.15 -11.12
CA ARG A 29 9.96 -29.20 -10.22
C ARG A 29 11.19 -28.60 -10.89
N ALA A 30 12.00 -29.46 -11.52
CA ALA A 30 13.20 -29.04 -12.24
C ALA A 30 12.88 -28.05 -13.38
N ARG A 31 11.77 -28.26 -14.10
CA ARG A 31 11.30 -27.35 -15.15
C ARG A 31 10.99 -25.94 -14.65
N ARG A 32 10.44 -25.78 -13.44
CA ARG A 32 10.11 -24.46 -12.87
C ARG A 32 11.36 -23.69 -12.47
N GLU A 33 12.29 -24.39 -11.84
CA GLU A 33 13.61 -23.84 -11.51
C GLU A 33 14.36 -23.42 -12.77
N ALA A 34 14.39 -24.30 -13.78
CA ALA A 34 14.97 -23.98 -15.08
C ALA A 34 14.30 -22.76 -15.76
N ALA A 35 12.97 -22.65 -15.74
CA ALA A 35 12.26 -21.52 -16.34
C ALA A 35 12.57 -20.17 -15.65
N PHE A 36 12.66 -20.18 -14.33
CA PHE A 36 13.06 -19.00 -13.57
C PHE A 36 14.52 -18.62 -13.81
N GLU A 37 15.43 -19.61 -13.84
CA GLU A 37 16.83 -19.40 -14.18
C GLU A 37 17.00 -18.81 -15.59
N GLN A 38 16.23 -19.30 -16.57
CA GLN A 38 16.20 -18.74 -17.93
C GLN A 38 15.76 -17.28 -17.92
N THR A 39 14.65 -16.97 -17.24
CA THR A 39 14.14 -15.59 -17.12
C THR A 39 15.18 -14.66 -16.49
N LEU A 40 15.86 -15.13 -15.45
CA LEU A 40 16.91 -14.36 -14.77
C LEU A 40 18.14 -14.17 -15.65
N ALA A 41 18.50 -15.17 -16.47
CA ALA A 41 19.61 -15.09 -17.42
C ALA A 41 19.32 -14.07 -18.54
N GLU A 42 18.10 -14.08 -19.09
CA GLU A 42 17.64 -13.09 -20.08
C GLU A 42 17.65 -11.68 -19.49
N LEU A 43 17.15 -11.51 -18.27
CA LEU A 43 17.21 -10.24 -17.55
C LEU A 43 18.65 -9.79 -17.33
N GLN A 44 19.54 -10.69 -16.92
CA GLN A 44 20.95 -10.36 -16.75
C GLN A 44 21.57 -9.90 -18.07
N HIS A 45 21.28 -10.58 -19.17
CA HIS A 45 21.73 -10.19 -20.50
C HIS A 45 21.25 -8.78 -20.86
N TYR A 46 19.95 -8.51 -20.67
CA TYR A 46 19.34 -7.20 -20.90
C TYR A 46 20.00 -6.09 -20.06
N LEU A 47 20.25 -6.33 -18.77
CA LEU A 47 20.87 -5.36 -17.87
C LEU A 47 22.33 -5.06 -18.23
N VAL A 48 23.05 -6.04 -18.78
CA VAL A 48 24.42 -5.85 -19.27
C VAL A 48 24.41 -5.09 -20.59
N GLN A 49 23.53 -5.47 -21.53
CA GLN A 49 23.39 -4.82 -22.84
C GLN A 49 23.02 -3.34 -22.72
N ASN A 50 22.18 -2.98 -21.75
CA ASN A 50 21.77 -1.59 -21.50
C ASN A 50 22.69 -0.86 -20.49
N GLU A 51 23.86 -1.41 -20.17
CA GLU A 51 24.87 -0.79 -19.30
C GLU A 51 24.35 -0.34 -17.92
N VAL A 52 23.34 -1.03 -17.39
CA VAL A 52 22.66 -0.62 -16.16
C VAL A 52 23.66 -0.56 -14.99
N PRO A 53 23.65 0.51 -14.16
CA PRO A 53 24.54 0.64 -13.01
C PRO A 53 24.52 -0.55 -12.04
N LYS A 54 25.67 -0.82 -11.41
CA LYS A 54 25.83 -1.93 -10.45
C LYS A 54 24.87 -1.85 -9.25
N GLY A 55 24.47 -0.64 -8.87
CA GLY A 55 23.47 -0.41 -7.81
C GLY A 55 22.12 -1.05 -8.15
N ILE A 56 21.56 -0.67 -9.30
CA ILE A 56 20.26 -1.15 -9.79
C ILE A 56 20.29 -2.66 -10.06
N LYS A 57 21.37 -3.17 -10.68
CA LYS A 57 21.55 -4.62 -10.89
C LYS A 57 21.46 -5.43 -9.58
N ARG A 58 22.07 -4.92 -8.50
CA ARG A 58 22.04 -5.56 -7.19
C ARG A 58 20.65 -5.49 -6.55
N GLN A 59 19.94 -4.38 -6.70
CA GLN A 59 18.54 -4.25 -6.24
C GLN A 59 17.62 -5.25 -6.95
N ILE A 60 17.69 -5.32 -8.28
CA ILE A 60 16.91 -6.27 -9.10
C ILE A 60 17.20 -7.72 -8.67
N LYS A 61 18.47 -8.08 -8.47
CA LYS A 61 18.84 -9.43 -8.00
C LYS A 61 18.28 -9.73 -6.61
N ALA A 62 18.33 -8.76 -5.69
CA ALA A 62 17.78 -8.92 -4.33
C ALA A 62 16.25 -9.09 -4.37
N TYR A 63 15.56 -8.33 -5.22
CA TYR A 63 14.13 -8.45 -5.49
C TYR A 63 13.78 -9.87 -5.97
N TYR A 64 14.37 -10.34 -7.08
CA TYR A 64 14.07 -11.65 -7.64
C TYR A 64 14.45 -12.81 -6.71
N ALA A 65 15.52 -12.69 -5.93
CA ALA A 65 15.86 -13.68 -4.91
C ALA A 65 14.79 -13.80 -3.81
N ARG A 66 14.09 -12.70 -3.49
CA ARG A 66 12.98 -12.72 -2.53
C ARG A 66 11.70 -13.24 -3.14
N VAL A 67 11.36 -12.83 -4.36
CA VAL A 67 10.23 -13.38 -5.12
C VAL A 67 10.37 -14.90 -5.27
N TRP A 68 11.57 -15.40 -5.58
CA TRP A 68 11.87 -16.83 -5.66
C TRP A 68 11.63 -17.56 -4.33
N ARG A 69 12.09 -16.99 -3.21
CA ARG A 69 11.92 -17.62 -1.89
C ARG A 69 10.46 -17.77 -1.50
N ARG A 70 9.62 -16.80 -1.87
CA ARG A 70 8.22 -16.74 -1.45
C ARG A 70 7.29 -17.52 -2.39
N GLY A 71 7.43 -17.36 -3.70
CA GLY A 71 6.52 -17.93 -4.70
C GLY A 71 7.18 -18.86 -5.72
N ARG A 72 8.48 -19.17 -5.57
CA ARG A 72 9.28 -19.90 -6.59
C ARG A 72 9.10 -19.34 -8.00
N GLY A 73 9.05 -18.00 -8.09
CA GLY A 73 8.94 -17.29 -9.36
C GLY A 73 7.53 -17.21 -9.97
N GLU A 74 6.51 -17.79 -9.34
CA GLU A 74 5.12 -17.61 -9.78
C GLU A 74 4.55 -16.29 -9.23
N THR A 75 3.75 -15.60 -10.05
CA THR A 75 2.91 -14.49 -9.57
C THR A 75 1.90 -15.04 -8.57
N GLU A 76 1.62 -14.27 -7.52
CA GLU A 76 0.70 -14.71 -6.46
C GLU A 76 -0.66 -15.09 -7.08
N PHE A 77 -1.16 -16.28 -6.72
CA PHE A 77 -2.44 -16.83 -7.20
C PHE A 77 -2.54 -17.18 -8.69
N ALA A 78 -1.44 -17.19 -9.47
CA ALA A 78 -1.46 -17.56 -10.88
C ALA A 78 -2.09 -18.95 -11.15
N SER A 79 -1.78 -19.93 -10.31
CA SER A 79 -2.25 -21.31 -10.48
C SER A 79 -3.76 -21.46 -10.27
N VAL A 80 -4.41 -20.49 -9.62
CA VAL A 80 -5.87 -20.48 -9.39
C VAL A 80 -6.58 -19.41 -10.19
N ALA A 81 -5.91 -18.70 -11.11
CA ALA A 81 -6.50 -17.59 -11.86
C ALA A 81 -7.73 -17.98 -12.72
N ASN A 82 -7.83 -19.25 -13.12
CA ASN A 82 -8.90 -19.75 -13.99
C ASN A 82 -10.06 -20.45 -13.25
N VAL A 83 -10.06 -20.46 -11.91
CA VAL A 83 -11.19 -21.00 -11.14
C VAL A 83 -12.36 -20.02 -11.14
N SER A 84 -13.53 -20.43 -10.64
CA SER A 84 -14.67 -19.51 -10.52
C SER A 84 -14.35 -18.33 -9.61
N ARG A 85 -14.92 -17.15 -9.89
CA ARG A 85 -14.68 -15.91 -9.10
C ARG A 85 -14.81 -16.14 -7.60
N ALA A 86 -15.86 -16.84 -7.16
CA ALA A 86 -16.11 -17.10 -5.75
C ALA A 86 -14.99 -17.95 -5.11
N LEU A 87 -14.56 -19.02 -5.79
CA LEU A 87 -13.47 -19.88 -5.31
C LEU A 87 -12.13 -19.15 -5.30
N TYR A 88 -11.89 -18.29 -6.29
CA TYR A 88 -10.67 -17.47 -6.35
C TYR A 88 -10.59 -16.54 -5.14
N GLU A 89 -11.67 -15.79 -4.87
CA GLU A 89 -11.77 -14.91 -3.70
C GLU A 89 -11.61 -15.68 -2.37
N ASP A 90 -12.19 -16.88 -2.24
CA ASP A 90 -12.05 -17.72 -1.05
C ASP A 90 -10.60 -18.17 -0.83
N VAL A 91 -9.91 -18.59 -1.90
CA VAL A 91 -8.50 -18.99 -1.84
C VAL A 91 -7.61 -17.80 -1.46
N VAL A 92 -7.86 -16.63 -2.04
CA VAL A 92 -7.13 -15.40 -1.72
C VAL A 92 -7.33 -15.02 -0.25
N LEU A 93 -8.58 -15.01 0.23
CA LEU A 93 -8.89 -14.71 1.63
C LEU A 93 -8.21 -15.72 2.57
N ALA A 94 -8.32 -17.02 2.29
CA ALA A 94 -7.70 -18.05 3.12
C ALA A 94 -6.17 -17.93 3.18
N THR A 95 -5.54 -17.60 2.06
CA THR A 95 -4.08 -17.42 1.98
C THR A 95 -3.62 -16.14 2.69
N LEU A 96 -4.38 -15.05 2.56
CA LEU A 96 -4.04 -13.75 3.13
C LEU A 96 -4.67 -13.48 4.50
N HIS A 97 -5.40 -14.44 5.08
CA HIS A 97 -6.13 -14.29 6.35
C HIS A 97 -5.25 -13.70 7.45
N GLY A 98 -4.09 -14.31 7.72
CA GLY A 98 -3.19 -13.83 8.77
C GLY A 98 -2.53 -12.48 8.47
N PHE A 99 -2.48 -12.04 7.21
CA PHE A 99 -2.12 -10.67 6.86
C PHE A 99 -3.30 -9.72 7.13
N ALA A 100 -4.49 -10.09 6.67
CA ALA A 100 -5.69 -9.28 6.80
C ALA A 100 -6.07 -9.00 8.26
N GLU A 101 -5.93 -9.98 9.16
CA GLU A 101 -6.14 -9.81 10.60
C GLU A 101 -5.17 -8.82 11.25
N ARG A 102 -3.97 -8.63 10.69
CA ARG A 102 -2.95 -7.72 11.22
C ARG A 102 -3.15 -6.29 10.76
N VAL A 103 -3.73 -6.09 9.57
CA VAL A 103 -3.98 -4.76 9.02
C VAL A 103 -5.14 -4.12 9.79
N SER A 104 -4.85 -3.05 10.51
CA SER A 104 -5.80 -2.44 11.46
C SER A 104 -7.11 -1.99 10.80
N VAL A 105 -7.04 -1.42 9.60
CA VAL A 105 -8.19 -0.93 8.85
C VAL A 105 -9.05 -2.03 8.23
N PHE A 106 -8.51 -3.24 8.05
CA PHE A 106 -9.26 -4.36 7.47
C PHE A 106 -10.21 -5.01 8.48
N ARG A 107 -9.91 -4.91 9.78
CA ARG A 107 -10.78 -5.41 10.86
C ARG A 107 -12.15 -4.74 10.92
N LEU A 108 -12.26 -3.55 10.33
CA LEU A 108 -13.49 -2.77 10.26
C LEU A 108 -14.28 -3.04 8.97
N LEU A 109 -13.82 -3.94 8.10
CA LEU A 109 -14.47 -4.24 6.83
C LEU A 109 -15.31 -5.51 6.98
N ASP A 110 -16.45 -5.55 6.29
CA ASP A 110 -17.25 -6.75 6.21
C ASP A 110 -16.51 -7.79 5.35
N GLU A 111 -16.67 -9.07 5.69
CA GLU A 111 -15.94 -10.17 5.04
C GLU A 111 -16.14 -10.19 3.52
N HIS A 112 -17.34 -9.87 3.03
CA HIS A 112 -17.68 -9.81 1.60
C HIS A 112 -16.91 -8.73 0.83
N PHE A 113 -16.68 -7.57 1.46
CA PHE A 113 -15.85 -6.53 0.86
C PHE A 113 -14.38 -6.90 0.99
N LEU A 114 -13.96 -7.42 2.14
CA LEU A 114 -12.57 -7.81 2.40
C LEU A 114 -12.08 -8.87 1.41
N ARG A 115 -12.84 -9.95 1.15
CA ARG A 115 -12.49 -10.98 0.16
C ARG A 115 -12.22 -10.38 -1.21
N ALA A 116 -13.06 -9.46 -1.66
CA ALA A 116 -12.96 -8.83 -2.96
C ALA A 116 -11.81 -7.81 -3.01
N LEU A 117 -11.61 -7.04 -1.93
CA LEU A 117 -10.49 -6.10 -1.78
C LEU A 117 -9.14 -6.82 -1.84
N LEU A 118 -9.00 -7.96 -1.18
CA LEU A 118 -7.76 -8.73 -1.17
C LEU A 118 -7.36 -9.20 -2.57
N THR A 119 -8.31 -9.46 -3.47
CA THR A 119 -8.01 -9.80 -4.87
C THR A 119 -7.43 -8.65 -5.68
N CYS A 120 -7.60 -7.41 -5.22
CA CYS A 120 -7.08 -6.21 -5.87
C CYS A 120 -5.63 -5.89 -5.45
N LEU A 121 -5.09 -6.62 -4.46
CA LEU A 121 -3.76 -6.36 -3.92
C LEU A 121 -2.66 -7.01 -4.77
N GLN A 122 -1.58 -6.27 -4.98
CA GLN A 122 -0.39 -6.74 -5.68
C GLN A 122 0.78 -6.84 -4.71
N TYR A 123 1.46 -7.98 -4.72
CA TYR A 123 2.63 -8.19 -3.88
C TYR A 123 3.86 -7.43 -4.41
N VAL A 124 4.51 -6.66 -3.54
CA VAL A 124 5.69 -5.84 -3.86
C VAL A 124 6.77 -6.07 -2.81
N VAL A 125 8.04 -6.11 -3.25
CA VAL A 125 9.21 -6.25 -2.36
C VAL A 125 10.12 -5.06 -2.59
N CYS A 126 10.47 -4.37 -1.52
CA CYS A 126 11.41 -3.25 -1.54
C CYS A 126 12.67 -3.60 -0.75
N SER A 127 13.82 -3.26 -1.31
CA SER A 127 15.12 -3.41 -0.64
C SER A 127 15.29 -2.35 0.45
N GLU A 128 16.16 -2.62 1.43
CA GLU A 128 16.54 -1.61 2.41
C GLU A 128 17.15 -0.37 1.72
N GLY A 129 16.73 0.82 2.15
CA GLY A 129 17.11 2.11 1.59
C GLY A 129 16.36 2.50 0.30
N GLU A 130 15.48 1.65 -0.22
CA GLU A 130 14.70 1.95 -1.42
C GLU A 130 13.57 2.94 -1.13
N GLU A 131 13.45 3.97 -1.95
CA GLU A 131 12.32 4.90 -1.92
C GLU A 131 11.11 4.23 -2.59
N VAL A 132 10.14 3.81 -1.78
CA VAL A 132 8.91 3.16 -2.25
C VAL A 132 7.98 4.18 -2.91
N VAL A 133 7.98 5.40 -2.37
CA VAL A 133 7.14 6.51 -2.80
C VAL A 133 7.96 7.79 -2.66
N THR A 134 7.95 8.65 -3.68
CA THR A 134 8.65 9.94 -3.64
C THR A 134 7.65 11.08 -3.54
N LYS A 135 7.93 12.06 -2.69
CA LYS A 135 7.15 13.31 -2.61
C LYS A 135 7.06 13.98 -3.98
N GLY A 136 5.85 14.42 -4.35
CA GLY A 136 5.57 15.10 -5.61
C GLY A 136 5.14 14.17 -6.74
N ASP A 137 5.41 12.86 -6.64
CA ASP A 137 4.99 11.91 -7.67
C ASP A 137 3.47 11.83 -7.81
N VAL A 138 3.02 11.54 -9.03
CA VAL A 138 1.61 11.31 -9.35
C VAL A 138 1.41 9.81 -9.58
N ASP A 139 1.26 9.09 -8.47
CA ASP A 139 0.97 7.65 -8.45
C ASP A 139 -0.23 7.40 -7.52
N ARG A 140 -1.36 6.97 -8.08
CA ARG A 140 -2.59 6.74 -7.33
C ARG A 140 -2.64 5.30 -6.81
N SER A 141 -1.83 5.05 -5.79
CA SER A 141 -1.78 3.77 -5.11
C SER A 141 -1.56 3.94 -3.61
N MET A 142 -1.91 2.95 -2.82
CA MET A 142 -1.53 2.87 -1.41
C MET A 142 -0.86 1.52 -1.12
N TYR A 143 -0.16 1.43 0.01
CA TYR A 143 0.62 0.26 0.37
C TYR A 143 0.31 -0.18 1.79
N PHE A 144 0.16 -1.49 1.98
CA PHE A 144 0.00 -2.14 3.28
C PHE A 144 1.28 -2.92 3.61
N ILE A 145 1.80 -2.78 4.83
CA ILE A 145 3.05 -3.41 5.24
C ILE A 145 2.78 -4.83 5.75
N ALA A 146 3.14 -5.84 4.96
CA ALA A 146 3.02 -7.25 5.35
C ALA A 146 4.20 -7.70 6.23
N GLN A 147 5.40 -7.19 5.96
CA GLN A 147 6.62 -7.42 6.73
C GLN A 147 7.63 -6.27 6.52
N GLY A 148 8.46 -6.01 7.52
CA GLY A 148 9.49 -4.97 7.48
C GLY A 148 9.02 -3.65 8.09
N ARG A 149 9.80 -2.60 7.86
CA ARG A 149 9.58 -1.24 8.35
C ARG A 149 9.84 -0.22 7.24
N VAL A 150 9.03 0.82 7.20
CA VAL A 150 9.09 1.92 6.22
C VAL A 150 9.10 3.24 6.97
N LEU A 151 10.05 4.11 6.66
CA LEU A 151 10.12 5.47 7.18
C LEU A 151 9.31 6.39 6.27
N VAL A 152 8.35 7.09 6.85
CA VAL A 152 7.56 8.11 6.17
C VAL A 152 8.16 9.48 6.50
N LYS A 153 8.64 10.19 5.49
CA LYS A 153 9.27 11.50 5.61
C LYS A 153 8.34 12.59 5.11
N LEU A 154 7.86 13.40 6.04
CA LEU A 154 7.14 14.64 5.77
C LEU A 154 8.05 15.81 6.13
N ASP A 155 7.90 16.97 5.46
CA ASP A 155 8.84 18.11 5.55
C ASP A 155 9.31 18.50 6.96
N SER A 156 8.50 18.26 7.99
CA SER A 156 8.75 18.62 9.38
C SER A 156 8.88 17.42 10.35
N SER A 157 8.77 16.18 9.86
CA SER A 157 8.68 15.00 10.72
C SER A 157 8.99 13.71 9.95
N GLU A 158 9.73 12.81 10.58
CA GLU A 158 9.90 11.45 10.09
C GLU A 158 9.14 10.49 11.02
N THR A 159 8.56 9.42 10.48
CA THR A 159 7.76 8.48 11.27
C THR A 159 7.90 7.08 10.72
N ALA A 160 8.30 6.13 11.57
CA ALA A 160 8.40 4.73 11.16
C ALA A 160 7.03 4.04 11.20
N ARG A 161 6.73 3.31 10.13
CA ARG A 161 5.59 2.42 9.97
C ARG A 161 6.09 0.99 9.92
N GLU A 162 5.37 0.09 10.55
CA GLU A 162 5.70 -1.32 10.68
C GLU A 162 4.56 -2.20 10.16
N ARG A 163 4.72 -3.52 10.34
CA ARG A 163 3.75 -4.53 9.94
C ARG A 163 2.33 -4.22 10.43
N GLY A 164 1.36 -4.32 9.53
CA GLY A 164 -0.07 -4.07 9.79
C GLY A 164 -0.48 -2.59 9.63
N GLU A 165 0.49 -1.70 9.42
CA GLU A 165 0.24 -0.30 9.05
C GLU A 165 0.22 -0.13 7.52
N PHE A 166 -0.19 1.05 7.07
CA PHE A 166 -0.28 1.41 5.65
C PHE A 166 0.13 2.86 5.44
N PHE A 167 0.34 3.24 4.18
CA PHE A 167 0.66 4.61 3.76
C PHE A 167 0.21 4.88 2.33
N GLY A 168 0.13 6.15 1.94
CA GLY A 168 -0.24 6.58 0.59
C GLY A 168 -1.75 6.65 0.33
N GLU A 169 -2.58 6.53 1.37
CA GLU A 169 -4.04 6.57 1.30
C GLU A 169 -4.57 7.85 0.65
N LEU A 170 -3.92 8.98 0.93
CA LEU A 170 -4.29 10.29 0.39
C LEU A 170 -4.20 10.34 -1.14
N ALA A 171 -3.17 9.74 -1.73
CA ALA A 171 -2.99 9.70 -3.18
C ALA A 171 -4.01 8.76 -3.86
N LEU A 172 -4.28 7.60 -3.25
CA LEU A 172 -5.32 6.68 -3.73
C LEU A 172 -6.70 7.38 -3.72
N LEU A 173 -7.11 7.87 -2.54
CA LEU A 173 -8.48 8.30 -2.26
C LEU A 173 -8.87 9.64 -2.89
N TYR A 174 -7.91 10.56 -3.03
CA TYR A 174 -8.18 11.93 -3.51
C TYR A 174 -7.36 12.30 -4.75
N GLY A 175 -6.52 11.40 -5.26
CA GLY A 175 -5.71 11.65 -6.46
C GLY A 175 -4.63 12.71 -6.29
N MET A 176 -4.32 13.07 -5.05
CA MET A 176 -3.31 14.07 -4.74
C MET A 176 -1.91 13.56 -5.06
N SER A 177 -1.02 14.46 -5.48
CA SER A 177 0.42 14.18 -5.54
C SER A 177 0.93 13.73 -4.16
N ARG A 178 1.93 12.84 -4.13
CA ARG A 178 2.52 12.34 -2.88
C ARG A 178 2.99 13.49 -1.98
N LEU A 179 2.51 13.51 -0.73
CA LEU A 179 2.88 14.55 0.25
C LEU A 179 4.19 14.22 0.99
N GLU A 180 4.58 12.96 0.96
CA GLU A 180 5.66 12.37 1.76
C GLU A 180 6.52 11.45 0.90
N THR A 181 7.78 11.30 1.30
CA THR A 181 8.69 10.29 0.74
C THR A 181 8.73 9.11 1.70
N CYS A 182 8.48 7.89 1.21
CA CYS A 182 8.51 6.67 2.01
C CYS A 182 9.72 5.82 1.64
N VAL A 183 10.58 5.51 2.62
CA VAL A 183 11.83 4.76 2.43
C VAL A 183 11.79 3.47 3.23
N ALA A 184 12.12 2.34 2.61
CA ALA A 184 12.22 1.07 3.31
C ALA A 184 13.42 1.05 4.28
N LEU A 185 13.18 0.93 5.59
CA LEU A 185 14.23 0.86 6.62
C LEU A 185 14.85 -0.54 6.75
N THR A 186 14.16 -1.53 6.22
CA THR A 186 14.56 -2.94 6.18
C THR A 186 14.02 -3.49 4.87
N VAL A 187 14.38 -4.71 4.48
CA VAL A 187 13.67 -5.39 3.38
C VAL A 187 12.18 -5.46 3.72
N ALA A 188 11.37 -4.78 2.93
CA ALA A 188 9.94 -4.61 3.16
C ALA A 188 9.14 -5.44 2.15
N GLU A 189 8.16 -6.18 2.68
CA GLU A 189 7.18 -6.91 1.88
C GLU A 189 5.85 -6.18 2.02
N LEU A 190 5.32 -5.70 0.89
CA LEU A 190 4.19 -4.79 0.82
C LEU A 190 3.08 -5.38 -0.05
N TYR A 191 1.86 -4.96 0.21
CA TYR A 191 0.74 -5.12 -0.71
C TYR A 191 0.33 -3.75 -1.25
N ARG A 192 0.46 -3.57 -2.55
CA ARG A 192 0.04 -2.37 -3.28
C ARG A 192 -1.42 -2.52 -3.70
N LEU A 193 -2.21 -1.48 -3.46
CA LEU A 193 -3.57 -1.33 -3.98
C LEU A 193 -3.58 -0.15 -4.94
N ASP A 194 -3.91 -0.42 -6.20
CA ASP A 194 -4.04 0.62 -7.23
C ASP A 194 -5.45 1.22 -7.25
N HIS A 195 -5.54 2.47 -7.70
CA HIS A 195 -6.80 3.18 -7.84
C HIS A 195 -7.80 2.46 -8.76
N GLU A 196 -7.36 1.99 -9.92
CA GLU A 196 -8.29 1.46 -10.93
C GLU A 196 -9.00 0.15 -10.49
N PRO A 197 -8.32 -0.86 -9.92
CA PRO A 197 -9.00 -2.00 -9.31
C PRO A 197 -9.89 -1.61 -8.13
N TYR A 198 -9.43 -0.68 -7.27
CA TYR A 198 -10.20 -0.24 -6.11
C TYR A 198 -11.49 0.49 -6.49
N GLU A 199 -11.44 1.40 -7.48
CA GLU A 199 -12.64 2.10 -7.96
C GLU A 199 -13.63 1.14 -8.60
N ARG A 200 -13.17 0.16 -9.37
CA ARG A 200 -14.05 -0.90 -9.91
C ARG A 200 -14.74 -1.68 -8.80
N LEU A 201 -14.02 -2.01 -7.73
CA LEU A 201 -14.60 -2.66 -6.56
C LEU A 201 -15.67 -1.79 -5.88
N LEU A 202 -15.45 -0.48 -5.78
CA LEU A 202 -16.42 0.44 -5.20
C LEU A 202 -17.72 0.60 -6.03
N LEU A 203 -17.75 0.13 -7.28
CA LEU A 203 -19.00 0.06 -8.05
C LEU A 203 -19.94 -1.02 -7.50
N ASP A 204 -19.38 -2.14 -7.05
CA ASP A 204 -20.12 -3.24 -6.42
C ASP A 204 -20.46 -2.92 -4.94
N PHE A 205 -19.64 -2.08 -4.29
CA PHE A 205 -19.70 -1.75 -2.85
C PHE A 205 -19.65 -0.23 -2.58
N PRO A 206 -20.66 0.55 -3.01
CA PRO A 206 -20.62 2.01 -2.97
C PRO A 206 -20.55 2.60 -1.55
N GLU A 207 -21.09 1.91 -0.55
CA GLU A 207 -21.07 2.33 0.86
C GLU A 207 -19.64 2.45 1.42
N TYR A 208 -18.69 1.70 0.84
CA TYR A 208 -17.29 1.74 1.24
C TYR A 208 -16.54 2.98 0.75
N ARG A 209 -17.07 3.73 -0.23
CA ARG A 209 -16.40 4.93 -0.77
C ARG A 209 -16.18 5.99 0.31
N THR A 210 -17.26 6.47 0.92
CA THR A 210 -17.20 7.50 1.97
C THR A 210 -16.63 6.93 3.26
N ARG A 211 -16.99 5.68 3.60
CA ARG A 211 -16.52 4.99 4.81
C ARG A 211 -15.01 4.83 4.82
N ASN A 212 -14.40 4.33 3.74
CA ASN A 212 -12.96 4.13 3.66
C ASN A 212 -12.20 5.46 3.56
N LYS A 213 -12.73 6.44 2.81
CA LYS A 213 -12.16 7.81 2.78
C LYS A 213 -11.99 8.37 4.19
N LEU A 214 -13.03 8.28 5.02
CA LEU A 214 -12.96 8.77 6.40
C LEU A 214 -12.12 7.85 7.30
N SER A 215 -12.37 6.53 7.26
CA SER A 215 -11.72 5.56 8.14
C SER A 215 -10.22 5.55 7.93
N TRP A 216 -9.74 5.47 6.69
CA TRP A 216 -8.30 5.31 6.41
C TRP A 216 -7.52 6.61 6.63
N THR A 217 -8.14 7.78 6.48
CA THR A 217 -7.49 9.07 6.77
C THR A 217 -7.50 9.44 8.25
N THR A 218 -8.42 8.87 9.05
CA THR A 218 -8.58 9.19 10.48
C THR A 218 -8.29 8.01 11.41
N SER A 219 -7.78 6.90 10.85
CA SER A 219 -7.56 5.66 11.60
C SER A 219 -6.50 5.80 12.69
N ASN A 220 -6.75 5.11 13.80
CA ASN A 220 -5.97 5.11 15.04
C ASN A 220 -4.77 4.14 14.98
N ILE A 221 -3.80 4.41 14.13
CA ILE A 221 -2.63 3.53 14.00
C ILE A 221 -1.63 3.73 15.18
N MET A 222 -1.57 4.93 15.77
CA MET A 222 -0.51 5.32 16.71
C MET A 222 -0.86 5.19 18.20
N ARG A 223 -2.14 5.30 18.60
CA ARG A 223 -2.49 5.44 20.02
C ARG A 223 -2.29 4.15 20.84
N GLY A 224 -2.08 3.00 20.18
CA GLY A 224 -1.70 1.75 20.84
C GLY A 224 -0.22 1.66 21.23
N ARG A 225 0.66 2.51 20.69
CA ARG A 225 2.11 2.50 20.95
C ARG A 225 2.57 3.56 21.96
N LEU A 226 1.79 4.61 22.17
CA LEU A 226 2.07 5.60 23.21
C LEU A 226 1.57 5.04 24.55
N SER A 227 2.48 4.41 25.31
CA SER A 227 2.27 4.20 26.75
C SER A 227 1.91 5.54 27.38
N SER A 228 0.91 5.53 28.27
CA SER A 228 0.29 6.67 28.95
C SER A 228 1.24 7.58 29.77
N GLY A 229 2.56 7.41 29.67
CA GLY A 229 3.59 8.17 30.37
C GLY A 229 4.47 9.08 29.51
N ASP A 230 4.53 8.93 28.18
CA ASP A 230 5.49 9.67 27.33
C ASP A 230 4.82 10.68 26.39
N LEU A 231 3.94 11.54 26.92
CA LEU A 231 3.48 12.77 26.26
C LEU A 231 4.58 13.85 26.27
N THR A 232 5.83 13.46 26.01
CA THR A 232 6.88 14.44 25.76
C THR A 232 6.61 15.12 24.42
N ALA A 233 6.95 16.40 24.37
CA ALA A 233 6.75 17.33 23.27
C ALA A 233 7.57 17.01 22.00
N ASN A 234 7.53 15.77 21.51
CA ASN A 234 8.22 15.36 20.29
C ASN A 234 7.32 15.64 19.07
N PRO A 235 7.82 16.29 18.00
CA PRO A 235 7.12 16.41 16.71
C PRO A 235 6.42 15.12 16.24
N GLU A 236 7.03 13.95 16.47
CA GLU A 236 6.45 12.65 16.11
C GLU A 236 5.13 12.36 16.87
N CYS A 237 5.05 12.72 18.15
CA CYS A 237 3.84 12.57 18.96
C CYS A 237 2.70 13.48 18.47
N ILE A 238 3.03 14.69 18.02
CA ILE A 238 2.05 15.64 17.48
C ILE A 238 1.48 15.08 16.16
N GLU A 239 2.33 14.57 15.27
CA GLU A 239 1.89 13.95 14.01
C GLU A 239 1.01 12.72 14.25
N ALA A 240 1.38 11.89 15.23
CA ALA A 240 0.62 10.72 15.64
C ALA A 240 -0.81 11.06 16.11
N GLU A 241 -0.99 12.25 16.72
CA GLU A 241 -2.27 12.74 17.21
C GLU A 241 -3.08 13.54 16.17
N LEU A 242 -2.50 13.89 15.02
CA LEU A 242 -3.21 14.65 13.97
C LEU A 242 -4.54 14.01 13.53
N PRO A 243 -4.62 12.68 13.28
CA PRO A 243 -5.88 12.02 12.92
C PRO A 243 -7.02 12.21 13.94
N HIS A 244 -6.68 12.61 15.18
CA HIS A 244 -7.62 12.82 16.28
C HIS A 244 -7.96 14.28 16.54
N SER A 245 -7.21 15.21 15.95
CA SER A 245 -7.59 16.62 16.02
C SER A 245 -8.98 16.81 15.42
N PHE A 246 -9.81 17.56 16.13
CA PHE A 246 -11.14 17.94 15.64
C PHE A 246 -11.04 18.67 14.29
N VAL A 247 -10.01 19.50 14.11
CA VAL A 247 -9.78 20.27 12.87
C VAL A 247 -9.54 19.31 11.70
N TYR A 248 -8.58 18.39 11.85
CA TYR A 248 -8.24 17.45 10.79
C TYR A 248 -9.38 16.48 10.50
N ARG A 249 -9.99 15.89 11.54
CA ARG A 249 -11.10 14.95 11.39
C ARG A 249 -12.32 15.59 10.72
N SER A 250 -12.64 16.84 11.05
CA SER A 250 -13.76 17.56 10.43
C SER A 250 -13.48 17.83 8.94
N ALA A 251 -12.25 18.24 8.60
CA ALA A 251 -11.85 18.43 7.20
C ALA A 251 -11.91 17.11 6.41
N MET A 252 -11.42 16.00 6.97
CA MET A 252 -11.48 14.69 6.32
C MET A 252 -12.92 14.18 6.18
N SER A 253 -13.78 14.43 7.19
CA SER A 253 -15.21 14.10 7.11
C SER A 253 -15.91 14.87 6.00
N MET A 254 -15.61 16.16 5.84
CA MET A 254 -16.15 16.97 4.75
C MET A 254 -15.65 16.46 3.39
N LEU A 255 -14.34 16.25 3.23
CA LEU A 255 -13.75 15.70 1.99
C LEU A 255 -14.30 14.31 1.64
N ALA A 256 -14.57 13.46 2.64
CA ALA A 256 -15.12 12.14 2.42
C ALA A 256 -16.53 12.18 1.82
N GLN A 257 -17.34 13.19 2.19
CA GLN A 257 -18.71 13.37 1.70
C GLN A 257 -18.77 13.95 0.27
N LEU A 258 -17.71 14.60 -0.18
CA LEU A 258 -17.64 15.14 -1.54
C LEU A 258 -17.41 14.01 -2.56
N HIS A 259 -18.29 13.96 -3.56
CA HIS A 259 -18.23 12.98 -4.65
C HIS A 259 -17.04 13.26 -5.58
N THR A 260 -16.84 14.53 -5.96
CA THR A 260 -15.74 15.00 -6.80
C THR A 260 -15.06 16.17 -6.13
N VAL A 261 -13.73 16.14 -6.05
CA VAL A 261 -12.89 17.24 -5.58
C VAL A 261 -11.68 17.29 -6.49
N ASP A 262 -11.28 18.50 -6.89
CA ASP A 262 -10.03 18.67 -7.62
C ASP A 262 -8.84 18.24 -6.73
N PRO A 263 -7.88 17.44 -7.25
CA PRO A 263 -6.75 16.98 -6.44
C PRO A 263 -5.90 18.10 -5.82
N LEU A 264 -5.81 19.27 -6.46
CA LEU A 264 -5.05 20.40 -5.91
C LEU A 264 -5.80 21.04 -4.74
N GLU A 265 -7.11 21.20 -4.86
CA GLU A 265 -7.97 21.72 -3.78
C GLU A 265 -7.99 20.77 -2.58
N ALA A 266 -8.12 19.46 -2.83
CA ALA A 266 -8.04 18.44 -1.80
C ALA A 266 -6.69 18.51 -1.06
N ARG A 267 -5.60 18.68 -1.82
CA ARG A 267 -4.25 18.81 -1.27
C ARG A 267 -4.09 20.05 -0.39
N ASP A 268 -4.54 21.21 -0.88
CA ASP A 268 -4.46 22.46 -0.12
C ASP A 268 -5.26 22.37 1.20
N LEU A 269 -6.47 21.81 1.14
CA LEU A 269 -7.30 21.60 2.34
C LEU A 269 -6.66 20.62 3.33
N VAL A 270 -6.09 19.52 2.85
CA VAL A 270 -5.35 18.56 3.71
C VAL A 270 -4.19 19.27 4.40
N LEU A 271 -3.37 20.03 3.66
CA LEU A 271 -2.21 20.73 4.24
C LEU A 271 -2.63 21.79 5.27
N LYS A 272 -3.66 22.60 4.96
CA LYS A 272 -4.21 23.61 5.89
C LYS A 272 -4.80 22.95 7.14
N SER A 273 -5.54 21.87 6.99
CA SER A 273 -6.13 21.16 8.13
C SER A 273 -5.07 20.52 9.04
N ARG A 274 -3.97 19.99 8.48
CA ARG A 274 -2.82 19.52 9.26
C ARG A 274 -2.15 20.65 10.02
N ALA A 275 -1.88 21.78 9.37
CA ALA A 275 -1.28 22.95 10.03
C ALA A 275 -2.14 23.46 11.18
N GLY A 276 -3.45 23.61 10.96
CA GLY A 276 -4.41 24.00 12.00
C GLY A 276 -4.50 22.99 13.14
N ALA A 277 -4.49 21.69 12.83
CA ALA A 277 -4.47 20.63 13.83
C ALA A 277 -3.19 20.63 14.68
N ARG A 278 -2.02 20.84 14.06
CA ARG A 278 -0.74 21.00 14.78
C ARG A 278 -0.81 22.16 15.77
N LYS A 279 -1.30 23.33 15.32
CA LYS A 279 -1.45 24.51 16.19
C LYS A 279 -2.37 24.23 17.37
N GLN A 280 -3.51 23.58 17.12
CA GLN A 280 -4.45 23.18 18.17
C GLN A 280 -3.82 22.21 19.19
N LEU A 281 -3.05 21.22 18.72
CA LEU A 281 -2.39 20.24 19.57
C LEU A 281 -1.24 20.87 20.38
N LYS A 282 -0.40 21.72 19.76
CA LYS A 282 0.65 22.47 20.46
C LYS A 282 0.08 23.36 21.57
N MET A 283 -1.03 24.07 21.31
CA MET A 283 -1.71 24.88 22.33
C MET A 283 -2.21 24.03 23.50
N ARG A 284 -2.81 22.85 23.22
CA ARG A 284 -3.27 21.93 24.27
C ARG A 284 -2.12 21.37 25.12
N LEU A 285 -0.94 21.21 24.54
CA LEU A 285 0.25 20.69 25.20
C LEU A 285 1.10 21.80 25.87
N GLY A 286 0.75 23.08 25.72
CA GLY A 286 1.46 24.21 26.32
C GLY A 286 2.83 24.50 25.70
N LEU A 287 3.03 24.19 24.41
CA LEU A 287 4.34 24.20 23.73
C LEU A 287 4.58 25.41 22.80
N GLU A 288 4.07 26.60 23.15
CA GLU A 288 4.29 27.78 22.31
C GLU A 288 5.77 28.20 22.32
N SER A 289 6.39 28.26 21.13
CA SER A 289 7.66 28.94 20.88
C SER A 289 7.39 30.23 20.09
N PRO A 290 8.00 31.37 20.44
CA PRO A 290 7.81 32.65 19.75
C PRO A 290 8.33 32.69 18.30
N LEU A 291 9.00 31.64 17.81
CA LEU A 291 9.56 31.56 16.45
C LEU A 291 8.57 31.08 15.38
N ASP A 292 7.43 30.51 15.75
CA ASP A 292 6.42 30.02 14.79
C ASP A 292 5.60 31.17 14.14
N VAL A 293 5.76 32.41 14.61
CA VAL A 293 5.01 33.60 14.15
C VAL A 293 5.69 34.30 12.96
N GLU A 294 7.01 34.17 12.80
CA GLU A 294 7.74 34.99 11.82
C GLU A 294 7.78 34.42 10.39
N VAL A 295 7.67 33.08 10.21
CA VAL A 295 7.74 32.46 8.87
C VAL A 295 6.50 32.76 8.02
N GLU A 296 5.35 33.03 8.65
CA GLU A 296 4.09 33.33 7.94
C GLU A 296 3.99 34.76 7.38
N THR A 297 4.89 35.68 7.75
CA THR A 297 4.85 37.06 7.20
C THR A 297 5.39 37.18 5.78
N LYS A 298 5.95 36.10 5.19
CA LYS A 298 6.59 36.12 3.87
C LYS A 298 5.87 35.34 2.77
N THR A 299 4.72 34.71 3.04
CA THR A 299 3.83 34.25 1.96
C THR A 299 2.94 35.42 1.55
N PRO A 300 2.94 35.85 0.27
CA PRO A 300 2.10 36.97 -0.14
C PRO A 300 0.63 36.54 -0.02
N THR A 301 -0.05 37.13 0.95
CA THR A 301 -1.51 37.15 1.07
C THR A 301 -2.10 37.85 -0.14
N VAL A 302 -2.34 37.09 -1.21
CA VAL A 302 -3.41 37.40 -2.16
C VAL A 302 -4.69 36.86 -1.52
N TRP A 303 -5.80 37.61 -1.63
CA TRP A 303 -7.09 37.44 -0.96
C TRP A 303 -7.27 38.24 0.33
N SER A 304 -7.19 39.56 0.21
CA SER A 304 -8.10 40.44 0.97
C SER A 304 -9.39 40.61 0.16
N SER A 305 -10.43 39.86 0.51
CA SER A 305 -11.79 40.16 0.08
C SER A 305 -12.72 40.06 1.27
N GLU A 306 -13.39 41.18 1.57
CA GLU A 306 -14.29 41.40 2.69
C GLU A 306 -15.50 40.45 2.70
N PRO A 307 -16.20 40.29 3.84
CA PRO A 307 -17.26 39.29 4.04
C PRO A 307 -18.58 39.54 3.27
N SER A 308 -18.60 40.39 2.25
CA SER A 308 -19.83 40.80 1.56
C SER A 308 -20.16 40.04 0.28
N ASP A 309 -19.24 39.23 -0.26
CA ASP A 309 -19.40 38.67 -1.62
C ASP A 309 -19.85 37.19 -1.69
N ILE A 310 -19.97 36.49 -0.55
CA ILE A 310 -20.48 35.10 -0.53
C ILE A 310 -21.98 35.04 -0.88
N HIS A 311 -22.71 36.14 -0.67
CA HIS A 311 -24.15 36.20 -1.01
C HIS A 311 -24.44 36.35 -2.52
N LYS A 312 -23.46 36.72 -3.34
CA LYS A 312 -23.65 36.95 -4.79
C LYS A 312 -23.39 35.72 -5.66
N LEU A 313 -22.69 34.70 -5.15
CA LEU A 313 -22.39 33.47 -5.89
C LEU A 313 -23.56 32.48 -5.96
N PHE A 314 -24.59 32.63 -5.11
CA PHE A 314 -25.74 31.72 -5.05
C PHE A 314 -27.03 32.20 -5.77
N CYS A 315 -27.02 33.37 -6.44
CA CYS A 315 -28.24 33.95 -7.05
C CYS A 315 -28.25 34.01 -8.60
N HIS A 316 -27.39 33.27 -9.30
CA HIS A 316 -27.34 33.32 -10.78
C HIS A 316 -27.55 31.98 -11.52
N SER A 317 -28.19 30.99 -10.90
CA SER A 317 -28.60 29.75 -11.61
C SER A 317 -30.10 29.66 -11.93
N GLU A 318 -30.87 30.75 -11.87
CA GLU A 318 -32.25 30.78 -12.35
C GLU A 318 -32.48 32.01 -13.24
N ARG A 319 -32.20 31.85 -14.55
CA ARG A 319 -32.87 32.48 -15.71
C ARG A 319 -31.95 32.40 -16.94
N SER A 320 -32.16 31.38 -17.76
CA SER A 320 -32.33 31.39 -19.23
C SER A 320 -32.12 29.99 -19.79
#